data_AF-A0A167VWP6-F1
#
_entry.id   AF-A0A167VWP6-F1
#
_cell.length_a   1.000
_cell.length_b   1.000
_cell.length_c   1.000
_cell.angle_alpha   90.00
_cell.angle_beta   90.00
_cell.angle_gamma   90.00
#
_symmetry.space_group_name_H-M   'P 1'
#
loop_
_entity.id
_entity.type
_entity.pdbx_description
1 polymer ?
#
loop_
_entity_poly.entity_id
_entity_poly.type
_entity_poly.pdbx_seq_one_letter_code
_entity_poly.pdbx_strand_id
1 'polypeptide(L)'
;MGNRTASGDIQLAYMTSFNTTGTSGTVMNVAGDLHMYNGDSEIAPSSSLSISPPSQPLPPDIWFGRGDIVSSLAAIITGNKNPRIAILGAGGMGKTSTALHVMHHEAVVSRYGDRVFFVACDTATSTQLLASRILQIIGVSAGPGENLVTAMHLALKCTPPTLLLLDNFESVWETEKDHTATRDLLQKIADSPS
;
A
#
# COMPACT_ATOMS: atom_id res chain seq x y z
N MET A 1 -32.87 -38.76 44.65
CA MET A 1 -31.92 -37.64 44.45
C MET A 1 -30.78 -38.21 43.60
N GLY A 2 -30.51 -37.77 42.36
CA GLY A 2 -29.99 -36.44 41.98
C GLY A 2 -28.46 -36.44 42.22
N ASN A 3 -27.55 -36.21 41.25
CA ASN A 3 -27.59 -35.54 39.94
C ASN A 3 -26.56 -36.22 38.96
N ARG A 4 -26.79 -36.29 37.64
CA ARG A 4 -26.22 -35.43 36.55
C ARG A 4 -24.68 -35.29 36.51
N THR A 5 -23.98 -35.32 35.36
CA THR A 5 -24.25 -35.77 33.97
C THR A 5 -22.89 -35.90 33.25
N ALA A 6 -22.81 -36.63 32.14
CA ALA A 6 -21.56 -36.87 31.41
C ALA A 6 -21.36 -35.98 30.16
N SER A 7 -20.12 -36.01 29.65
CA SER A 7 -19.71 -35.81 28.24
C SER A 7 -19.56 -34.39 27.67
N GLY A 8 -18.57 -34.21 26.79
CA GLY A 8 -18.33 -32.98 26.03
C GLY A 8 -16.88 -32.80 25.54
N ASP A 9 -16.43 -33.65 24.60
CA ASP A 9 -15.12 -33.52 23.93
C ASP A 9 -15.06 -32.39 22.88
N ILE A 10 -13.84 -32.20 22.35
CA ILE A 10 -13.45 -31.55 21.08
C ILE A 10 -13.21 -30.03 21.12
N GLN A 11 -11.92 -29.70 21.08
CA GLN A 11 -11.35 -28.39 20.77
C GLN A 11 -11.60 -28.02 19.30
N LEU A 12 -12.33 -26.92 19.05
CA LEU A 12 -12.57 -26.39 17.70
C LEU A 12 -11.88 -25.03 17.54
N ALA A 13 -10.85 -24.97 16.70
CA ALA A 13 -10.16 -23.73 16.38
C ALA A 13 -11.04 -22.85 15.48
N TYR A 14 -11.43 -21.67 15.97
CA TYR A 14 -12.10 -20.65 15.15
C TYR A 14 -11.05 -19.85 14.38
N MET A 15 -11.20 -19.84 13.05
CA MET A 15 -10.36 -19.10 12.11
C MET A 15 -11.28 -18.31 11.19
N THR A 16 -11.36 -16.99 11.33
CA THR A 16 -12.07 -16.18 10.33
C THR A 16 -11.51 -14.76 10.16
N SER A 17 -11.19 -14.48 8.90
CA SER A 17 -10.94 -13.21 8.22
C SER A 17 -11.32 -11.91 8.94
N PHE A 18 -10.42 -10.93 8.88
CA PHE A 18 -10.73 -9.52 9.14
C PHE A 18 -11.57 -8.88 8.03
N ASN A 19 -12.00 -7.62 8.29
CA ASN A 19 -12.94 -6.85 7.48
C ASN A 19 -12.83 -5.31 7.76
N THR A 20 -12.61 -4.34 6.84
CA THR A 20 -12.53 -2.87 7.14
C THR A 20 -12.74 -1.89 5.96
N THR A 21 -13.65 -0.92 6.11
CA THR A 21 -13.62 0.51 5.68
C THR A 21 -14.53 1.40 6.56
N GLY A 22 -14.20 2.69 6.70
CA GLY A 22 -14.93 3.72 7.46
C GLY A 22 -14.38 5.12 7.09
N THR A 23 -15.09 6.21 7.38
CA THR A 23 -14.98 7.47 6.59
C THR A 23 -14.40 8.72 7.29
N SER A 24 -13.51 9.40 6.55
CA SER A 24 -13.37 10.86 6.35
C SER A 24 -12.88 11.83 7.45
N GLY A 25 -12.10 12.84 6.99
CA GLY A 25 -11.72 14.07 7.69
C GLY A 25 -11.11 15.08 6.68
N THR A 26 -11.35 16.39 6.86
CA THR A 26 -11.26 17.43 5.78
C THR A 26 -10.28 18.56 6.09
N VAL A 27 -9.67 19.21 5.06
CA VAL A 27 -8.96 20.50 5.19
C VAL A 27 -9.37 21.49 4.08
N MET A 28 -9.32 22.78 4.41
CA MET A 28 -9.87 23.95 3.71
C MET A 28 -8.82 24.70 2.86
N ASN A 29 -9.25 25.52 1.89
CA ASN A 29 -8.36 26.27 0.98
C ASN A 29 -8.65 27.79 1.04
N VAL A 30 -7.64 28.64 0.84
CA VAL A 30 -7.74 30.13 0.90
C VAL A 30 -7.22 30.73 -0.39
N ALA A 31 -7.98 31.69 -0.94
CA ALA A 31 -7.68 32.33 -2.21
C ALA A 31 -6.79 33.59 -2.05
N GLY A 32 -5.90 33.80 -3.03
CA GLY A 32 -5.17 35.03 -3.24
C GLY A 32 -5.09 35.30 -4.75
N ASP A 33 -5.55 36.47 -5.18
CA ASP A 33 -5.63 36.89 -6.58
C ASP A 33 -4.36 37.66 -7.01
N LEU A 34 -4.07 37.67 -8.32
CA LEU A 34 -3.81 38.88 -9.14
C LEU A 34 -2.82 38.70 -10.32
N HIS A 35 -3.29 39.14 -11.50
CA HIS A 35 -2.56 39.58 -12.72
C HIS A 35 -1.78 38.59 -13.61
N MET A 36 -2.30 38.42 -14.84
CA MET A 36 -1.55 38.00 -16.03
C MET A 36 -0.92 39.20 -16.74
N TYR A 37 0.36 39.06 -17.14
CA TYR A 37 0.94 39.82 -18.25
C TYR A 37 1.30 38.85 -19.36
N ASN A 38 0.80 39.10 -20.57
CA ASN A 38 1.07 38.27 -21.75
C ASN A 38 2.25 38.87 -22.53
N GLY A 39 3.31 38.10 -22.73
CA GLY A 39 4.51 38.50 -23.48
C GLY A 39 5.12 37.29 -24.19
N ASP A 40 5.58 37.48 -25.43
CA ASP A 40 5.89 36.40 -26.35
C ASP A 40 7.24 35.71 -26.10
N SER A 41 7.25 34.39 -26.36
CA SER A 41 8.37 33.52 -26.73
C SER A 41 9.73 33.70 -26.04
N GLU A 42 10.07 32.72 -25.18
CA GLU A 42 11.40 32.11 -25.23
C GLU A 42 11.31 30.60 -24.93
N ILE A 43 12.16 29.80 -25.58
CA ILE A 43 12.11 28.33 -25.52
C ILE A 43 12.73 27.85 -24.21
N ALA A 44 11.91 27.64 -23.19
CA ALA A 44 12.34 27.00 -21.95
C ALA A 44 12.72 25.52 -22.21
N PRO A 45 13.80 25.00 -21.61
CA PRO A 45 14.14 23.59 -21.72
C PRO A 45 13.03 22.74 -21.11
N SER A 46 12.79 21.56 -21.68
CA SER A 46 11.82 20.58 -21.17
C SER A 46 12.06 20.31 -19.69
N SER A 47 11.29 20.98 -18.82
CA SER A 47 11.31 20.71 -17.40
C SER A 47 10.79 19.29 -17.21
N SER A 48 11.70 18.36 -16.95
CA SER A 48 11.35 17.10 -16.32
C SER A 48 10.67 17.47 -15.02
N LEU A 49 9.33 17.44 -15.01
CA LEU A 49 8.54 17.66 -13.81
C LEU A 49 9.02 16.63 -12.79
N SER A 50 9.85 17.06 -11.85
CA SER A 50 10.28 16.25 -10.74
C SER A 50 9.05 16.07 -9.86
N ILE A 51 8.26 15.04 -10.17
CA ILE A 51 7.10 14.64 -9.39
C ILE A 51 7.63 14.21 -8.04
N SER A 52 7.59 15.14 -7.08
CA SER A 52 7.86 14.83 -5.69
C SER A 52 6.90 13.73 -5.24
N PRO A 53 7.37 12.67 -4.56
CA PRO A 53 6.50 11.63 -4.06
C PRO A 53 5.36 12.21 -3.22
N PRO A 54 4.12 11.69 -3.34
CA PRO A 54 3.04 12.10 -2.47
C PRO A 54 3.37 11.78 -1.01
N SER A 55 2.98 12.68 -0.11
CA SER A 55 3.13 12.52 1.34
C SER A 55 2.56 11.18 1.81
N GLN A 56 3.36 10.42 2.56
CA GLN A 56 2.92 9.13 3.11
C GLN A 56 2.02 9.36 4.34
N PRO A 57 0.93 8.58 4.51
CA PRO A 57 0.07 8.68 5.68
C PRO A 57 0.76 8.16 6.94
N LEU A 58 0.51 8.84 8.06
CA LEU A 58 0.97 8.44 9.38
C LEU A 58 -0.02 7.44 10.03
N PRO A 59 0.45 6.56 10.94
CA PRO A 59 -0.44 5.73 11.75
C PRO A 59 -1.30 6.61 12.68
N PRO A 60 -2.57 6.26 12.95
CA PRO A 60 -3.40 7.02 13.88
C PRO A 60 -2.90 6.95 15.32
N ASP A 61 -2.81 8.09 16.00
CA ASP A 61 -2.32 8.18 17.40
C ASP A 61 -3.14 7.36 18.40
N ILE A 62 -4.45 7.23 18.15
CA ILE A 62 -5.37 6.48 19.01
C ILE A 62 -5.38 5.01 18.56
N TRP A 63 -4.57 4.19 19.22
CA TRP A 63 -4.39 2.77 18.88
C TRP A 63 -4.31 1.86 20.11
N PHE A 64 -5.17 0.84 20.18
CA PHE A 64 -5.25 -0.06 21.33
C PHE A 64 -5.52 -1.52 20.93
N GLY A 65 -5.14 -2.46 21.80
CA GLY A 65 -5.56 -3.88 21.74
C GLY A 65 -5.03 -4.72 20.57
N ARG A 66 -4.16 -4.15 19.71
CA ARG A 66 -3.61 -4.82 18.51
C ARG A 66 -2.08 -4.83 18.44
N GLY A 67 -1.39 -4.50 19.53
CA GLY A 67 0.08 -4.51 19.60
C GLY A 67 0.68 -5.85 19.16
N ASP A 68 0.18 -6.96 19.71
CA ASP A 68 0.66 -8.31 19.38
C ASP A 68 0.49 -8.67 17.90
N ILE A 69 -0.57 -8.16 17.25
CA ILE A 69 -0.82 -8.36 15.82
C ILE A 69 0.23 -7.59 15.00
N VAL A 70 0.49 -6.32 15.36
CA VAL A 70 1.53 -5.51 14.71
C VAL A 70 2.91 -6.15 14.88
N SER A 71 3.28 -6.58 16.09
CA SER A 71 4.54 -7.26 16.37
C SER A 71 4.68 -8.58 15.60
N SER A 72 3.62 -9.38 15.54
CA SER A 72 3.61 -10.65 14.79
C SER A 72 3.76 -10.42 13.28
N LEU A 73 3.07 -9.43 12.72
CA LEU A 73 3.20 -9.06 11.31
C LEU A 73 4.60 -8.52 10.99
N ALA A 74 5.16 -7.66 11.84
CA ALA A 74 6.53 -7.16 11.72
C ALA A 74 7.57 -8.28 11.77
N ALA A 75 7.40 -9.26 12.67
CA ALA A 75 8.28 -10.44 12.74
C ALA A 75 8.19 -11.31 11.47
N ILE A 76 6.99 -11.55 10.94
CA ILE A 76 6.80 -12.29 9.67
C ILE A 76 7.45 -11.54 8.51
N ILE A 77 7.23 -10.24 8.40
CA ILE A 77 7.81 -9.39 7.35
C ILE A 77 9.34 -9.39 7.42
N THR A 78 9.91 -9.22 8.62
CA THR A 78 11.36 -9.02 8.77
C THR A 78 12.17 -10.31 8.79
N GLY A 79 11.58 -11.43 9.24
CA GLY A 79 12.22 -12.75 9.31
C GLY A 79 12.17 -13.57 8.02
N ASN A 80 11.38 -13.17 7.03
CA ASN A 80 11.26 -13.87 5.75
C ASN A 80 11.99 -13.13 4.63
N LYS A 81 12.49 -13.86 3.63
CA LYS A 81 13.14 -13.24 2.47
C LYS A 81 12.16 -12.37 1.69
N ASN A 82 11.08 -12.98 1.18
CA ASN A 82 10.12 -12.33 0.28
C ASN A 82 8.67 -12.46 0.81
N PRO A 83 8.30 -11.77 1.91
CA PRO A 83 7.00 -11.91 2.55
C PRO A 83 5.86 -11.36 1.68
N ARG A 84 4.70 -12.02 1.71
CA ARG A 84 3.45 -11.53 1.10
C ARG A 84 2.32 -11.79 2.09
N ILE A 85 1.61 -10.75 2.47
CA ILE A 85 0.55 -10.80 3.51
C ILE A 85 -0.68 -10.09 2.98
N ALA A 86 -1.85 -10.73 3.13
CA ALA A 86 -3.15 -10.11 2.90
C ALA A 86 -3.87 -9.86 4.22
N ILE A 87 -4.32 -8.64 4.46
CA ILE A 87 -5.14 -8.25 5.62
C ILE A 87 -6.55 -7.95 5.11
N LEU A 88 -7.46 -8.93 5.19
CA LEU A 88 -8.73 -8.96 4.44
C LEU A 88 -9.84 -8.05 5.00
N GLY A 89 -10.78 -7.57 4.15
CA GLY A 89 -11.38 -6.22 4.34
C GLY A 89 -12.71 -5.74 3.72
N ALA A 90 -13.80 -5.62 4.49
CA ALA A 90 -14.88 -4.60 4.41
C ALA A 90 -15.50 -4.24 5.81
N GLY A 91 -15.74 -2.96 6.14
CA GLY A 91 -16.40 -2.48 7.40
C GLY A 91 -15.57 -2.33 8.71
N GLY A 92 -14.99 -1.15 8.98
CA GLY A 92 -14.56 -0.68 10.31
C GLY A 92 -13.34 -1.28 11.07
N MET A 93 -12.97 -2.56 10.95
CA MET A 93 -12.01 -3.24 11.88
C MET A 93 -10.53 -2.74 11.93
N GLY A 94 -10.16 -1.62 11.29
CA GLY A 94 -8.83 -1.02 11.40
C GLY A 94 -7.69 -1.70 10.62
N LYS A 95 -7.95 -2.35 9.48
CA LYS A 95 -6.92 -2.89 8.56
C LYS A 95 -5.79 -1.93 8.25
N THR A 96 -6.13 -0.82 7.60
CA THR A 96 -5.19 0.19 7.10
C THR A 96 -4.41 0.77 8.27
N SER A 97 -5.10 1.07 9.38
CA SER A 97 -4.47 1.48 10.65
C SER A 97 -3.48 0.45 11.20
N THR A 98 -3.80 -0.85 11.14
CA THR A 98 -2.87 -1.93 11.52
C THR A 98 -1.64 -1.93 10.63
N ALA A 99 -1.84 -1.84 9.30
CA ALA A 99 -0.78 -1.91 8.32
C ALA A 99 0.14 -0.68 8.38
N LEU A 100 -0.40 0.53 8.64
CA LEU A 100 0.38 1.73 8.89
C LEU A 100 1.24 1.62 10.16
N HIS A 101 0.71 1.02 11.24
CA HIS A 101 1.52 0.72 12.44
C HIS A 101 2.63 -0.30 12.15
N VAL A 102 2.39 -1.29 11.29
CA VAL A 102 3.42 -2.25 10.85
C VAL A 102 4.50 -1.56 10.01
N MET A 103 4.14 -0.66 9.09
CA MET A 103 5.11 0.11 8.30
C MET A 103 6.08 0.92 9.19
N HIS A 104 5.59 1.47 10.29
CA HIS A 104 6.37 2.30 11.22
C HIS A 104 6.98 1.50 12.38
N HIS A 105 6.84 0.17 12.40
CA HIS A 105 7.40 -0.67 13.46
C HIS A 105 8.94 -0.72 13.37
N GLU A 106 9.64 -0.62 14.50
CA GLU A 106 11.10 -0.52 14.58
C GLU A 106 11.85 -1.59 13.76
N ALA A 107 11.42 -2.85 13.83
CA ALA A 107 12.01 -3.94 13.05
C ALA A 107 11.83 -3.78 11.53
N VAL A 108 10.71 -3.20 11.08
CA VAL A 108 10.43 -2.95 9.66
C VAL A 108 11.28 -1.78 9.17
N VAL A 109 11.33 -0.68 9.92
CA VAL A 109 12.21 0.47 9.63
C VAL A 109 13.68 0.04 9.61
N SER A 110 14.11 -0.82 10.54
CA SER A 110 15.47 -1.36 10.58
C SER A 110 15.82 -2.21 9.35
N ARG A 111 14.87 -2.95 8.79
CA ARG A 111 15.08 -3.79 7.59
C ARG A 111 15.03 -3.01 6.27
N TYR A 112 14.07 -2.11 6.12
CA TYR A 112 13.75 -1.46 4.85
C TYR A 112 14.20 0.01 4.77
N GLY A 113 14.59 0.62 5.90
CA GLY A 113 14.86 2.05 5.99
C GLY A 113 13.67 2.88 5.51
N ASP A 114 13.95 3.90 4.70
CA ASP A 114 12.93 4.78 4.11
C ASP A 114 12.15 4.13 2.95
N ARG A 115 12.40 2.85 2.62
CA ARG A 115 11.79 2.16 1.46
C ARG A 115 10.51 1.40 1.83
N VAL A 116 9.65 2.08 2.58
CA VAL A 116 8.37 1.56 3.08
C VAL A 116 7.27 2.49 2.58
N PHE A 117 6.47 2.02 1.62
CA PHE A 117 5.58 2.88 0.84
C PHE A 117 4.12 2.44 0.92
N PHE A 118 3.24 3.40 1.18
CA PHE A 118 1.78 3.28 1.10
C PHE A 118 1.30 3.60 -0.31
N VAL A 119 0.56 2.66 -0.90
CA VAL A 119 -0.02 2.77 -2.24
C VAL A 119 -1.54 2.63 -2.13
N ALA A 120 -2.24 3.76 -2.18
CA ALA A 120 -3.69 3.75 -2.37
C ALA A 120 -4.02 3.21 -3.77
N CYS A 121 -4.80 2.13 -3.83
CA CYS A 121 -5.24 1.49 -5.07
C CYS A 121 -6.67 1.88 -5.49
N ASP A 122 -7.37 2.66 -4.65
CA ASP A 122 -8.74 3.16 -4.84
C ASP A 122 -9.01 3.85 -6.20
N THR A 123 -8.00 4.55 -6.71
CA THR A 123 -8.04 5.31 -7.97
C THR A 123 -7.40 4.57 -9.14
N ALA A 124 -6.80 3.40 -8.92
CA ALA A 124 -6.05 2.65 -9.91
C ALA A 124 -6.93 1.64 -10.68
N THR A 125 -7.77 2.13 -11.59
CA THR A 125 -8.71 1.31 -12.39
C THR A 125 -8.04 0.43 -13.47
N SER A 126 -6.70 0.35 -13.50
CA SER A 126 -5.96 -0.59 -14.35
C SER A 126 -4.55 -0.82 -13.80
N THR A 127 -3.94 -1.93 -14.22
CA THR A 127 -2.53 -2.26 -13.93
C THR A 127 -1.52 -1.18 -14.34
N GLN A 128 -1.74 -0.49 -15.46
CA GLN A 128 -0.86 0.61 -15.88
C GLN A 128 -0.97 1.83 -14.94
N LEU A 129 -2.18 2.15 -14.45
CA LEU A 129 -2.37 3.20 -13.45
C LEU A 129 -1.76 2.83 -12.09
N LEU A 130 -1.89 1.57 -11.66
CA LEU A 130 -1.23 1.10 -10.43
C LEU A 130 0.30 1.17 -10.54
N ALA A 131 0.87 0.72 -11.66
CA ALA A 131 2.31 0.83 -11.90
C ALA A 131 2.79 2.28 -11.97
N SER A 132 2.04 3.17 -12.62
CA SER A 132 2.26 4.62 -12.62
C SER A 132 2.28 5.20 -11.20
N ARG A 133 1.31 4.80 -10.37
CA ARG A 133 1.20 5.25 -8.97
C ARG A 133 2.37 4.77 -8.12
N ILE A 134 2.79 3.51 -8.27
CA ILE A 134 3.97 2.96 -7.59
C ILE A 134 5.23 3.73 -8.00
N LEU A 135 5.43 3.96 -9.30
CA LEU A 135 6.55 4.75 -9.85
C LEU A 135 6.63 6.16 -9.25
N GLN A 136 5.50 6.88 -9.20
CA GLN A 136 5.41 8.20 -8.58
C GLN A 136 5.77 8.17 -7.08
N ILE A 137 5.31 7.15 -6.35
CA ILE A 137 5.56 7.02 -4.91
C ILE A 137 7.03 6.70 -4.61
N ILE A 138 7.69 5.88 -5.45
CA ILE A 138 9.13 5.58 -5.30
C ILE A 138 10.03 6.65 -5.95
N GLY A 139 9.47 7.73 -6.49
CA GLY A 139 10.21 8.85 -7.08
C GLY A 139 10.88 8.54 -8.43
N VAL A 140 10.40 7.53 -9.17
CA VAL A 140 10.96 7.12 -10.47
C VAL A 140 10.05 7.55 -11.61
N SER A 141 10.62 8.18 -12.64
CA SER A 141 9.93 8.54 -13.87
C SER A 141 10.18 7.51 -14.96
N ALA A 142 9.12 7.06 -15.64
CA ALA A 142 9.22 6.22 -16.84
C ALA A 142 9.48 7.09 -18.09
N GLY A 143 10.10 6.50 -19.12
CA GLY A 143 10.34 7.17 -20.39
C GLY A 143 9.06 7.40 -21.22
N PRO A 144 9.05 8.37 -22.15
CA PRO A 144 7.92 8.57 -23.06
C PRO A 144 7.62 7.30 -23.87
N GLY A 145 6.39 6.80 -23.77
CA GLY A 145 5.96 5.57 -24.46
C GLY A 145 6.44 4.26 -23.83
N GLU A 146 7.14 4.31 -22.68
CA GLU A 146 7.54 3.11 -21.96
C GLU A 146 6.35 2.39 -21.31
N ASN A 147 6.39 1.06 -21.25
CA ASN A 147 5.38 0.28 -20.53
C ASN A 147 5.59 0.45 -19.01
N LEU A 148 4.63 1.05 -18.32
CA LEU A 148 4.78 1.44 -16.91
C LEU A 148 4.97 0.24 -15.98
N VAL A 149 4.36 -0.91 -16.29
CA VAL A 149 4.54 -2.16 -15.53
C VAL A 149 5.97 -2.70 -15.68
N THR A 150 6.58 -2.57 -16.86
CA THR A 150 7.99 -2.91 -17.08
C THR A 150 8.93 -1.94 -16.38
N ALA A 151 8.69 -0.64 -16.50
CA ALA A 151 9.47 0.40 -15.81
C ALA A 151 9.44 0.22 -14.28
N MET A 152 8.25 -0.02 -13.72
CA MET A 152 8.05 -0.33 -12.30
C MET A 152 8.84 -1.57 -11.87
N HIS A 153 8.77 -2.66 -12.65
CA HIS A 153 9.50 -3.89 -12.35
C HIS A 153 11.03 -3.68 -12.33
N LEU A 154 11.57 -2.91 -13.29
CA LEU A 154 12.99 -2.57 -13.31
C LEU A 154 13.38 -1.66 -12.13
N ALA A 155 12.56 -0.65 -11.82
CA ALA A 155 12.79 0.25 -10.70
C ALA A 155 12.82 -0.48 -9.35
N LEU A 156 11.93 -1.46 -9.13
CA LEU A 156 11.93 -2.31 -7.94
C LEU A 156 13.10 -3.30 -7.94
N LYS A 157 13.53 -3.82 -9.10
CA LYS A 157 14.67 -4.75 -9.21
C LYS A 157 16.04 -4.12 -9.00
N CYS A 158 16.24 -2.88 -9.43
CA CYS A 158 17.55 -2.23 -9.41
C CYS A 158 17.87 -1.51 -8.08
N THR A 159 17.11 -1.77 -7.02
CA THR A 159 17.16 -0.98 -5.78
C THR A 159 17.10 -1.89 -4.53
N PRO A 160 17.38 -1.38 -3.31
CA PRO A 160 17.36 -2.17 -2.07
C PRO A 160 15.98 -2.79 -1.76
N PRO A 161 15.86 -3.70 -0.78
CA PRO A 161 14.57 -4.21 -0.30
C PRO A 161 13.52 -3.12 -0.15
N THR A 162 12.31 -3.38 -0.64
CA THR A 162 11.18 -2.43 -0.61
C THR A 162 9.95 -3.09 -0.02
N LEU A 163 9.27 -2.43 0.91
CA LEU A 163 7.97 -2.84 1.41
C LEU A 163 6.89 -1.96 0.78
N LEU A 164 5.95 -2.59 0.07
CA LEU A 164 4.78 -1.91 -0.51
C LEU A 164 3.52 -2.34 0.24
N LEU A 165 2.79 -1.38 0.80
CA LEU A 165 1.43 -1.57 1.30
C LEU A 165 0.43 -1.16 0.21
N LEU A 166 -0.19 -2.14 -0.44
CA LEU A 166 -1.27 -1.94 -1.41
C LEU A 166 -2.61 -1.89 -0.67
N ASP A 167 -3.14 -0.70 -0.41
CA ASP A 167 -4.39 -0.49 0.33
C ASP A 167 -5.59 -0.31 -0.63
N ASN A 168 -6.73 -0.89 -0.27
CA ASN A 168 -7.94 -1.02 -1.10
C ASN A 168 -7.67 -1.64 -2.50
N PHE A 169 -6.80 -2.66 -2.55
CA PHE A 169 -6.40 -3.35 -3.79
C PHE A 169 -7.58 -4.01 -4.55
N GLU A 170 -8.69 -4.29 -3.87
CA GLU A 170 -9.95 -4.73 -4.47
C GLU A 170 -10.44 -3.82 -5.60
N SER A 171 -10.17 -2.51 -5.55
CA SER A 171 -10.56 -1.58 -6.63
C SER A 171 -9.87 -1.88 -7.96
N VAL A 172 -8.61 -2.30 -7.94
CA VAL A 172 -7.87 -2.76 -9.12
C VAL A 172 -8.42 -4.12 -9.57
N TRP A 173 -8.58 -5.03 -8.60
CA TRP A 173 -8.95 -6.42 -8.86
C TRP A 173 -10.35 -6.56 -9.46
N GLU A 174 -11.36 -5.90 -8.90
CA GLU A 174 -12.77 -6.02 -9.32
C GLU A 174 -13.08 -5.30 -10.63
N THR A 175 -12.25 -4.35 -11.05
CA THR A 175 -12.43 -3.62 -12.33
C THR A 175 -12.13 -4.52 -13.55
N GLU A 176 -11.15 -5.41 -13.44
CA GLU A 176 -10.77 -6.32 -14.54
C GLU A 176 -11.57 -7.63 -14.47
N LYS A 177 -12.36 -7.95 -15.51
CA LYS A 177 -13.07 -9.25 -15.62
C LYS A 177 -12.13 -10.46 -15.75
N ASP A 178 -10.93 -10.23 -16.25
CA ASP A 178 -9.83 -11.19 -16.30
C ASP A 178 -8.63 -10.59 -15.57
N HIS A 179 -8.36 -11.08 -14.36
CA HIS A 179 -7.26 -10.61 -13.52
C HIS A 179 -5.86 -11.08 -13.99
N THR A 180 -5.70 -11.60 -15.22
CA THR A 180 -4.40 -12.07 -15.75
C THR A 180 -3.34 -10.95 -15.73
N ALA A 181 -3.69 -9.74 -16.19
CA ALA A 181 -2.78 -8.59 -16.13
C ALA A 181 -2.43 -8.22 -14.68
N THR A 182 -3.44 -8.17 -13.80
CA THR A 182 -3.23 -7.87 -12.38
C THR A 182 -2.35 -8.91 -11.66
N ARG A 183 -2.48 -10.20 -12.00
CA ARG A 183 -1.58 -11.26 -11.49
C ARG A 183 -0.14 -11.12 -11.99
N ASP A 184 0.06 -10.80 -13.27
CA ASP A 184 1.38 -10.54 -13.85
C ASP A 184 2.07 -9.33 -13.20
N LEU A 185 1.34 -8.25 -12.93
CA LEU A 185 1.84 -7.10 -12.15
C LEU A 185 2.28 -7.52 -10.74
N LEU A 186 1.45 -8.29 -10.01
CA LEU A 186 1.81 -8.78 -8.67
C LEU A 186 3.02 -9.72 -8.68
N GLN A 187 3.15 -10.58 -9.70
CA GLN A 187 4.32 -11.44 -9.86
C GLN A 187 5.59 -10.61 -10.11
N LYS A 188 5.51 -9.57 -10.95
CA LYS A 188 6.62 -8.63 -11.18
C LYS A 188 7.04 -7.88 -9.92
N ILE A 189 6.11 -7.55 -9.02
CA ILE A 189 6.46 -7.01 -7.69
C ILE A 189 7.19 -8.10 -6.87
N ALA A 190 6.62 -9.30 -6.78
CA ALA A 190 7.16 -10.42 -5.98
C ALA A 190 8.54 -10.94 -6.45
N ASP A 191 8.89 -10.74 -7.73
CA ASP A 191 10.19 -11.10 -8.31
C ASP A 191 11.29 -10.05 -8.05
N SER A 192 11.03 -9.04 -7.23
CA SER A 192 11.99 -8.01 -6.83
C SER A 192 12.85 -8.43 -5.62
N PRO A 193 14.04 -7.84 -5.42
CA PRO A 193 14.88 -8.05 -4.24
C PRO A 193 14.23 -7.57 -2.94
N SER A 194 14.67 -8.16 -1.82
CA SER A 194 13.87 -8.29 -0.60
C SER A 194 14.69 -8.59 0.63
#